data_AF-A0A6P1W5F8-F1
#
_entry.id   AF-A0A6P1W5F8-F1
#
_cell.length_a   1.000
_cell.length_b   1.000
_cell.length_c   1.000
_cell.angle_alpha   90.00
_cell.angle_beta   90.00
_cell.angle_gamma   90.00
#
_symmetry.space_group_name_H-M   'P 1'
#
loop_
_entity.id
_entity.type
_entity.pdbx_description
1 polymer ?
#
loop_
_entity_poly.entity_id
_entity_poly.type
_entity_poly.pdbx_seq_one_letter_code
_entity_poly.pdbx_strand_id
1 'polypeptide(L)'
;MFHQMYNGFIWLGIVGIFFAESLLSGKPVYEEITPKNEVYRDGISWKKSICHRHSKLRPEWGFYAHQQINRLAVFTLPTEMMPFFKKHINFLADNAVNPDKRRYAVVGEAPRHFIDLDAYPDTSVTTLPRFYKEATERYGEDTLALHGLVPWQIQLTKYQLTEAFRQRDARRILRVAADLGHYIADANVPLHTTRNYNGQLTNQQGIHGFWESRLPELFSAEYDFLTGQASYVNSPQKAAWRAVFNANAALDSVLRFEEKLTEEMGETRKFGFEERNGLTTKVYSSDFSQKYHERLRGQVERQMRASIKLVGDFWYTCWVDAGQPDLKALADYQLTEQETKEENDEKKSWLKRLFSVRSED
;
A
#
# COMPACT_ATOMS: atom_id res chain seq x y z
N MET A 1 24.54 19.83 -10.64
CA MET A 1 25.20 18.89 -11.55
C MET A 1 25.38 17.57 -10.81
N PHE A 2 24.36 16.71 -10.81
CA PHE A 2 24.44 15.36 -10.23
C PHE A 2 23.65 14.43 -11.15
N HIS A 3 24.38 13.74 -12.04
CA HIS A 3 23.92 12.56 -12.75
C HIS A 3 24.31 11.36 -11.89
N GLN A 4 23.35 10.73 -11.22
CA GLN A 4 23.50 9.33 -10.81
C GLN A 4 22.87 8.49 -11.91
N MET A 5 23.72 7.71 -12.59
CA MET A 5 23.34 6.80 -13.66
C MET A 5 22.40 5.73 -13.12
N TYR A 6 21.14 5.75 -13.55
CA TYR A 6 20.23 4.61 -13.47
C TYR A 6 20.65 3.61 -14.57
N ASN A 7 21.72 2.85 -14.33
CA ASN A 7 22.07 1.77 -15.24
C ASN A 7 21.10 0.60 -15.07
N GLY A 8 20.46 0.24 -16.17
CA GLY A 8 19.37 -0.73 -16.28
C GLY A 8 19.59 -2.04 -15.53
N PHE A 9 18.70 -2.29 -14.59
CA PHE A 9 18.37 -3.61 -14.04
C PHE A 9 16.87 -3.61 -13.69
N ILE A 10 16.04 -3.32 -14.69
CA ILE A 10 14.60 -3.57 -14.60
C ILE A 10 14.32 -4.50 -15.77
N TRP A 11 14.06 -5.77 -15.46
CA TRP A 11 13.72 -6.88 -16.38
C TRP A 11 14.86 -7.62 -17.09
N LEU A 12 15.58 -8.47 -16.36
CA LEU A 12 16.07 -9.75 -16.90
C LEU A 12 16.01 -10.82 -15.81
N GLY A 13 14.95 -11.63 -15.85
CA GLY A 13 14.78 -12.72 -14.91
C GLY A 13 13.57 -13.57 -15.24
N ILE A 14 13.58 -14.18 -16.43
CA ILE A 14 12.91 -15.44 -16.83
C ILE A 14 13.39 -15.73 -18.26
N VAL A 15 14.29 -16.71 -18.44
CA VAL A 15 14.34 -17.75 -19.51
C VAL A 15 15.51 -18.70 -19.14
N GLY A 16 15.25 -20.00 -18.99
CA GLY A 16 16.30 -21.03 -18.92
C GLY A 16 15.91 -22.28 -18.13
N ILE A 17 15.43 -23.30 -18.85
CA ILE A 17 14.91 -24.60 -18.38
C ILE A 17 16.00 -25.69 -18.49
N PHE A 18 16.10 -26.53 -17.43
CA PHE A 18 16.46 -27.97 -17.37
C PHE A 18 17.76 -28.58 -17.97
N PHE A 19 18.52 -29.34 -17.14
CA PHE A 19 18.66 -30.84 -17.08
C PHE A 19 20.08 -31.34 -16.63
N ALA A 20 20.06 -32.52 -15.96
CA ALA A 20 21.12 -33.48 -15.57
C ALA A 20 21.45 -33.53 -14.05
N GLU A 21 20.92 -34.47 -13.24
CA GLU A 21 21.42 -35.84 -12.94
C GLU A 21 22.86 -35.87 -12.38
N SER A 22 23.28 -36.63 -11.36
CA SER A 22 22.72 -37.65 -10.47
C SER A 22 23.83 -38.03 -9.43
N LEU A 23 23.44 -38.68 -8.32
CA LEU A 23 24.21 -39.67 -7.54
C LEU A 23 25.38 -39.20 -6.64
N LEU A 24 25.22 -39.34 -5.30
CA LEU A 24 25.75 -40.48 -4.51
C LEU A 24 25.51 -40.35 -2.99
N SER A 25 24.99 -41.44 -2.39
CA SER A 25 25.21 -42.03 -1.04
C SER A 25 25.48 -41.10 0.17
N GLY A 26 24.94 -41.27 1.38
CA GLY A 26 24.30 -42.37 2.08
C GLY A 26 24.34 -42.03 3.59
N LYS A 27 23.37 -42.51 4.38
CA LYS A 27 23.33 -42.49 5.86
C LYS A 27 23.33 -43.95 6.36
N PRO A 28 23.30 -44.29 7.67
CA PRO A 28 23.48 -43.54 8.94
C PRO A 28 24.45 -44.27 9.92
N VAL A 29 24.52 -43.90 11.20
CA VAL A 29 24.39 -44.81 12.39
C VAL A 29 24.44 -44.02 13.73
N TYR A 30 23.66 -44.52 14.70
CA TYR A 30 23.38 -44.16 16.11
C TYR A 30 24.61 -44.38 17.03
N GLU A 31 24.70 -44.11 18.34
CA GLU A 31 23.83 -44.20 19.54
C GLU A 31 24.63 -43.52 20.71
N GLU A 32 24.06 -42.99 21.79
CA GLU A 32 23.93 -43.73 23.06
C GLU A 32 23.15 -42.93 24.13
N ILE A 33 22.62 -43.69 25.10
CA ILE A 33 21.55 -43.37 26.05
C ILE A 33 22.11 -43.32 27.49
N THR A 34 21.35 -42.70 28.42
CA THR A 34 21.10 -43.06 29.85
C THR A 34 21.43 -41.96 30.89
N PRO A 35 20.89 -41.99 32.14
CA PRO A 35 19.46 -42.09 32.51
C PRO A 35 19.02 -41.17 33.69
N LYS A 36 17.69 -41.04 33.82
CA LYS A 36 16.78 -40.88 34.99
C LYS A 36 17.25 -40.22 36.32
N ASN A 37 16.39 -39.32 36.83
CA ASN A 37 15.77 -39.45 38.17
C ASN A 37 14.49 -38.61 38.29
N GLU A 38 13.39 -39.28 38.67
CA GLU A 38 12.12 -38.69 39.12
C GLU A 38 12.13 -38.53 40.65
N VAL A 39 11.59 -37.42 41.16
CA VAL A 39 10.88 -37.40 42.45
C VAL A 39 9.71 -36.40 42.35
N TYR A 40 8.50 -36.91 42.54
CA TYR A 40 7.24 -36.18 42.70
C TYR A 40 7.15 -35.49 44.08
N ARG A 41 6.53 -34.30 44.13
CA ARG A 41 5.72 -33.85 45.28
C ARG A 41 4.73 -32.75 44.89
N ASP A 42 3.45 -33.10 45.04
CA ASP A 42 2.23 -32.34 45.33
C ASP A 42 2.16 -30.81 45.17
N GLY A 43 1.06 -30.35 44.57
CA GLY A 43 0.35 -29.17 45.09
C GLY A 43 -0.29 -28.22 44.08
N ILE A 44 -1.62 -28.37 43.92
CA ILE A 44 -2.61 -27.27 43.80
C ILE A 44 -2.70 -26.48 42.46
N SER A 45 -3.83 -26.74 41.78
CA SER A 45 -4.80 -25.82 41.14
C SER A 45 -4.29 -24.55 40.43
N TRP A 46 -4.67 -24.35 39.16
CA TRP A 46 -5.75 -23.44 38.73
C TRP A 46 -5.83 -23.43 37.20
N LYS A 47 -7.06 -23.59 36.68
CA LYS A 47 -7.41 -23.44 35.26
C LYS A 47 -6.81 -22.14 34.68
N LYS A 48 -5.86 -22.23 33.75
CA LYS A 48 -5.56 -21.14 32.81
C LYS A 48 -6.24 -21.44 31.48
N SER A 49 -7.43 -20.88 31.34
CA SER A 49 -8.09 -20.68 30.06
C SER A 49 -7.15 -19.89 29.14
N ILE A 50 -6.93 -20.39 27.93
CA ILE A 50 -6.07 -19.76 26.92
C ILE A 50 -6.81 -18.53 26.39
N CYS A 51 -6.63 -17.39 27.04
CA CYS A 51 -6.99 -16.10 26.48
C CYS A 51 -6.02 -15.76 25.35
N HIS A 52 -6.44 -15.98 24.11
CA HIS A 52 -5.81 -15.38 22.94
C HIS A 52 -5.92 -13.86 23.07
N ARG A 53 -4.84 -13.25 23.55
CA ARG A 53 -4.70 -11.80 23.63
C ARG A 53 -4.44 -11.33 22.20
N HIS A 54 -5.50 -10.99 21.46
CA HIS A 54 -5.36 -10.22 20.23
C HIS A 54 -4.67 -8.90 20.61
N SER A 55 -3.38 -8.77 20.34
CA SER A 55 -2.72 -7.48 20.37
C SER A 55 -3.40 -6.62 19.32
N LYS A 56 -4.19 -5.62 19.76
CA LYS A 56 -4.55 -4.49 18.90
C LYS A 56 -3.24 -3.79 18.55
N LEU A 57 -2.60 -4.23 17.47
CA LEU A 57 -1.56 -3.48 16.80
C LEU A 57 -2.26 -2.18 16.39
N ARG A 58 -1.90 -1.08 17.05
CA ARG A 58 -2.32 0.25 16.61
C ARG A 58 -1.57 0.49 15.29
N PRO A 59 -2.24 0.98 14.23
CA PRO A 59 -1.57 1.37 13.00
C PRO A 59 -0.35 2.25 13.34
N GLU A 60 0.81 1.93 12.78
CA GLU A 60 1.90 2.89 12.71
C GLU A 60 1.37 4.10 11.92
N TRP A 61 1.56 5.31 12.46
CA TRP A 61 0.99 6.56 11.93
C TRP A 61 1.42 6.79 10.48
N GLY A 62 0.52 7.32 9.64
CA GLY A 62 0.73 7.46 8.18
C GLY A 62 0.06 6.38 7.33
N PHE A 63 -0.27 5.24 7.94
CA PHE A 63 -0.73 4.06 7.20
C PHE A 63 -2.23 3.79 7.31
N TYR A 64 -2.92 4.48 8.22
CA TYR A 64 -4.32 4.23 8.56
C TYR A 64 -5.24 4.17 7.33
N ALA A 65 -5.12 5.12 6.42
CA ALA A 65 -5.97 5.19 5.23
C ALA A 65 -5.78 3.97 4.32
N HIS A 66 -4.55 3.55 4.03
CA HIS A 66 -4.27 2.37 3.19
C HIS A 66 -4.86 1.07 3.78
N GLN A 67 -4.71 0.89 5.10
CA GLN A 67 -5.26 -0.28 5.80
C GLN A 67 -6.79 -0.29 5.72
N GLN A 68 -7.43 0.85 5.96
CA GLN A 68 -8.87 0.99 5.92
C GLN A 68 -9.42 0.81 4.51
N ILE A 69 -8.77 1.38 3.48
CA ILE A 69 -9.17 1.22 2.08
C ILE A 69 -9.17 -0.26 1.69
N ASN A 70 -8.07 -0.98 1.96
CA ASN A 70 -7.96 -2.42 1.65
C ASN A 70 -8.99 -3.25 2.43
N ARG A 71 -9.16 -2.97 3.72
CA ARG A 71 -10.16 -3.63 4.57
C ARG A 71 -11.56 -3.44 4.01
N LEU A 72 -11.93 -2.21 3.66
CA LEU A 72 -13.27 -1.86 3.23
C LEU A 72 -13.57 -2.36 1.81
N ALA A 73 -12.56 -2.42 0.93
CA ALA A 73 -12.69 -2.97 -0.41
C ALA A 73 -13.17 -4.43 -0.41
N VAL A 74 -12.82 -5.23 0.62
CA VAL A 74 -13.33 -6.60 0.77
C VAL A 74 -14.86 -6.65 0.77
N PHE A 75 -15.53 -5.69 1.39
CA PHE A 75 -16.99 -5.67 1.49
C PHE A 75 -17.70 -5.26 0.19
N THR A 76 -16.95 -4.85 -0.84
CA THR A 76 -17.49 -4.57 -2.17
C THR A 76 -17.58 -5.83 -3.03
N LEU A 77 -16.87 -6.90 -2.67
CA LEU A 77 -16.69 -8.08 -3.52
C LEU A 77 -17.97 -8.93 -3.62
N PRO A 78 -18.18 -9.63 -4.74
CA PRO A 78 -19.29 -10.57 -4.89
C PRO A 78 -19.17 -11.77 -3.93
N THR A 79 -20.30 -12.44 -3.70
CA THR A 79 -20.43 -13.55 -2.75
C THR A 79 -19.45 -14.70 -2.96
N GLU A 80 -19.00 -14.92 -4.18
CA GLU A 80 -18.10 -15.98 -4.62
C GLU A 80 -16.66 -15.71 -4.18
N MET A 81 -16.27 -14.44 -4.03
CA MET A 81 -14.95 -14.04 -3.58
C MET A 81 -14.86 -13.85 -2.06
N MET A 82 -16.01 -13.58 -1.43
CA MET A 82 -16.10 -13.27 0.00
C MET A 82 -15.49 -14.32 0.94
N PRO A 83 -15.65 -15.65 0.74
CA PRO A 83 -15.09 -16.66 1.63
C PRO A 83 -13.57 -16.51 1.83
N PHE A 84 -12.83 -16.25 0.75
CA PHE A 84 -11.39 -16.06 0.79
C PHE A 84 -11.02 -14.68 1.37
N PHE A 85 -11.52 -13.60 0.76
CA PHE A 85 -11.11 -12.24 1.12
C PHE A 85 -11.52 -11.85 2.54
N LYS A 86 -12.72 -12.24 3.00
CA LYS A 86 -13.18 -11.95 4.36
C LYS A 86 -12.34 -12.68 5.41
N LYS A 87 -11.95 -13.93 5.14
CA LYS A 87 -11.11 -14.71 6.06
C LYS A 87 -9.69 -14.13 6.17
N HIS A 88 -9.19 -13.52 5.11
CA HIS A 88 -7.86 -12.88 5.06
C HIS A 88 -7.88 -11.35 5.19
N ILE A 89 -8.99 -10.76 5.62
CA ILE A 89 -9.17 -9.29 5.65
C ILE A 89 -8.10 -8.56 6.47
N ASN A 90 -7.65 -9.16 7.59
CA ASN A 90 -6.61 -8.57 8.41
C ASN A 90 -5.25 -8.63 7.71
N PHE A 91 -4.94 -9.72 6.99
CA PHE A 91 -3.71 -9.79 6.19
C PHE A 91 -3.69 -8.67 5.15
N LEU A 92 -4.79 -8.48 4.41
CA LEU A 92 -4.89 -7.44 3.38
C LEU A 92 -4.73 -6.04 3.97
N ALA A 93 -5.37 -5.77 5.11
CA ALA A 93 -5.26 -4.50 5.81
C ALA A 93 -3.84 -4.27 6.36
N ASP A 94 -3.27 -5.24 7.07
CA ASP A 94 -1.96 -5.09 7.72
C ASP A 94 -0.81 -4.98 6.72
N ASN A 95 -0.92 -5.64 5.56
CA ASN A 95 0.09 -5.63 4.51
C ASN A 95 -0.14 -4.52 3.46
N ALA A 96 -1.23 -3.76 3.54
CA ALA A 96 -1.53 -2.63 2.65
C ALA A 96 -0.46 -1.52 2.64
N VAL A 97 0.48 -1.55 3.60
CA VAL A 97 1.49 -0.51 3.83
C VAL A 97 2.89 -1.03 3.58
N ASN A 98 3.02 -2.29 3.16
CA ASN A 98 4.30 -2.88 2.79
C ASN A 98 4.99 -2.13 1.66
N PRO A 99 4.30 -1.56 0.64
CA PRO A 99 4.95 -0.73 -0.38
C PRO A 99 5.69 0.46 0.24
N ASP A 100 5.04 1.23 1.12
CA ASP A 100 5.72 2.33 1.83
C ASP A 100 6.89 1.84 2.67
N LYS A 101 6.73 0.72 3.38
CA LYS A 101 7.80 0.17 4.22
C LYS A 101 9.02 -0.24 3.41
N ARG A 102 8.83 -0.69 2.16
CA ARG A 102 9.92 -1.16 1.31
C ARG A 102 10.44 -0.09 0.34
N ARG A 103 9.79 1.09 0.23
CA ARG A 103 10.24 2.20 -0.63
C ARG A 103 11.68 2.61 -0.39
N TYR A 104 12.13 2.53 0.87
CA TYR A 104 13.48 2.91 1.29
C TYR A 104 14.51 1.79 1.10
N ALA A 105 14.07 0.57 0.82
CA ALA A 105 14.91 -0.63 0.86
C ALA A 105 14.95 -1.43 -0.45
N VAL A 106 13.98 -1.21 -1.33
CA VAL A 106 13.85 -1.86 -2.63
C VAL A 106 14.09 -0.83 -3.72
N VAL A 107 15.15 -1.06 -4.51
CA VAL A 107 15.49 -0.20 -5.65
C VAL A 107 14.32 -0.17 -6.63
N GLY A 108 13.92 1.03 -7.03
CA GLY A 108 12.81 1.24 -7.96
C GLY A 108 11.42 1.16 -7.35
N GLU A 109 11.29 0.97 -6.03
CA GLU A 109 9.98 1.01 -5.37
C GLU A 109 9.47 2.44 -5.22
N ALA A 110 10.28 3.37 -4.71
CA ALA A 110 9.89 4.75 -4.47
C ALA A 110 9.10 5.44 -5.61
N PRO A 111 9.51 5.36 -6.90
CA PRO A 111 8.75 6.00 -7.96
C PRO A 111 7.38 5.37 -8.23
N ARG A 112 7.08 4.18 -7.70
CA ARG A 112 5.79 3.50 -7.91
C ARG A 112 4.63 4.14 -7.17
N HIS A 113 4.91 5.04 -6.24
CA HIS A 113 3.90 5.66 -5.37
C HIS A 113 3.30 6.95 -5.94
N PHE A 114 3.95 7.61 -6.89
CA PHE A 114 3.50 8.92 -7.35
C PHE A 114 3.58 9.07 -8.86
N ILE A 115 3.07 10.20 -9.36
CA ILE A 115 3.40 10.73 -10.68
C ILE A 115 3.37 12.26 -10.65
N ASP A 116 4.49 12.91 -10.92
CA ASP A 116 4.61 14.36 -10.96
C ASP A 116 4.05 14.89 -12.28
N LEU A 117 2.74 15.12 -12.35
CA LEU A 117 2.10 15.57 -13.59
C LEU A 117 2.67 16.91 -14.07
N ASP A 118 2.98 17.82 -13.14
CA ASP A 118 3.59 19.13 -13.38
C ASP A 118 5.06 19.08 -13.86
N ALA A 119 5.68 17.90 -13.91
CA ALA A 119 6.97 17.69 -14.56
C ALA A 119 6.87 17.54 -16.09
N TYR A 120 5.69 17.20 -16.60
CA TYR A 120 5.49 17.00 -18.03
C TYR A 120 4.95 18.29 -18.67
N PRO A 121 5.48 18.70 -19.83
CA PRO A 121 5.00 19.91 -20.54
C PRO A 121 3.54 19.77 -21.02
N ASP A 122 3.07 18.52 -21.09
CA ASP A 122 1.83 18.08 -21.70
C ASP A 122 0.98 17.33 -20.66
N THR A 123 0.47 18.05 -19.66
CA THR A 123 -0.26 17.49 -18.50
C THR A 123 -1.69 17.05 -18.81
N SER A 124 -2.16 17.26 -20.03
CA SER A 124 -3.53 16.95 -20.42
C SER A 124 -3.82 15.44 -20.48
N VAL A 125 -5.08 15.09 -20.25
CA VAL A 125 -5.59 13.72 -20.42
C VAL A 125 -5.39 13.19 -21.85
N THR A 126 -5.10 14.04 -22.82
CA THR A 126 -4.92 13.63 -24.22
C THR A 126 -3.49 13.31 -24.61
N THR A 127 -2.50 13.80 -23.87
CA THR A 127 -1.09 13.81 -24.32
C THR A 127 -0.20 12.80 -23.61
N LEU A 128 -0.42 12.56 -22.31
CA LEU A 128 0.37 11.58 -21.56
C LEU A 128 0.11 10.15 -22.06
N PRO A 129 1.16 9.39 -22.47
CA PRO A 129 0.99 8.03 -22.95
C PRO A 129 0.39 7.12 -21.88
N ARG A 130 -0.62 6.35 -22.26
CA ARG A 130 -1.31 5.46 -21.32
C ARG A 130 -0.49 4.20 -21.08
N PHE A 131 0.16 3.70 -22.12
CA PHE A 131 1.01 2.51 -22.07
C PHE A 131 2.44 2.86 -21.69
N TYR A 132 3.04 2.03 -20.83
CA TYR A 132 4.38 2.24 -20.33
C TYR A 132 5.42 2.25 -21.46
N LYS A 133 5.28 1.34 -22.44
CA LYS A 133 6.17 1.30 -23.61
C LYS A 133 6.21 2.63 -24.37
N GLU A 134 5.04 3.20 -24.66
CA GLU A 134 4.94 4.51 -25.34
C GLU A 134 5.50 5.64 -24.48
N ALA A 135 5.30 5.58 -23.16
CA ALA A 135 5.87 6.54 -22.22
C ALA A 135 7.41 6.47 -22.22
N THR A 136 7.97 5.26 -22.20
CA THR A 136 9.41 5.02 -22.25
C THR A 136 10.02 5.48 -23.57
N GLU A 137 9.37 5.18 -24.70
CA GLU A 137 9.82 5.64 -26.02
C GLU A 137 9.84 7.17 -26.12
N ARG A 138 8.91 7.85 -25.44
CA ARG A 138 8.80 9.32 -25.48
C ARG A 138 9.72 10.04 -24.49
N TYR A 139 9.79 9.55 -23.26
CA TYR A 139 10.44 10.28 -22.16
C TYR A 139 11.72 9.60 -21.63
N GLY A 140 11.91 8.31 -21.91
CA GLY A 140 13.00 7.50 -21.35
C GLY A 140 12.70 6.98 -19.94
N GLU A 141 13.27 5.82 -19.59
CA GLU A 141 13.02 5.15 -18.31
C GLU A 141 13.47 6.00 -17.12
N ASP A 142 14.63 6.65 -17.21
CA ASP A 142 15.19 7.48 -16.14
C ASP A 142 14.28 8.66 -15.79
N THR A 143 13.68 9.30 -16.80
CA THR A 143 12.74 10.41 -16.60
C THR A 143 11.43 9.93 -15.99
N LEU A 144 10.92 8.77 -16.41
CA LEU A 144 9.73 8.18 -15.79
C LEU A 144 10.01 7.74 -14.34
N ALA A 145 11.18 7.16 -14.06
CA ALA A 145 11.61 6.81 -12.71
C ALA A 145 11.82 8.05 -11.83
N LEU A 146 12.23 9.19 -12.40
CA LEU A 146 12.36 10.44 -11.65
C LEU A 146 11.00 11.06 -11.32
N HIS A 147 10.05 10.99 -12.24
CA HIS A 147 8.75 11.66 -12.15
C HIS A 147 7.59 10.74 -11.79
N GLY A 148 7.87 9.49 -11.43
CA GLY A 148 6.88 8.59 -10.86
C GLY A 148 6.14 7.73 -11.89
N LEU A 149 5.66 6.59 -11.41
CA LEU A 149 5.22 5.44 -12.19
C LEU A 149 3.83 4.90 -11.81
N VAL A 150 3.16 5.50 -10.80
CA VAL A 150 1.99 4.89 -10.16
C VAL A 150 0.89 4.38 -11.13
N PRO A 151 0.44 5.11 -12.18
CA PRO A 151 -0.61 4.58 -13.07
C PRO A 151 -0.16 3.34 -13.87
N TRP A 152 1.12 3.26 -14.23
CA TRP A 152 1.68 2.09 -14.93
C TRP A 152 1.96 0.94 -13.98
N GLN A 153 2.38 1.25 -12.74
CA GLN A 153 2.55 0.23 -11.70
C GLN A 153 1.22 -0.48 -11.41
N ILE A 154 0.11 0.25 -11.28
CA ILE A 154 -1.23 -0.33 -11.09
C ILE A 154 -1.54 -1.35 -12.19
N GLN A 155 -1.24 -1.03 -13.46
CA GLN A 155 -1.46 -1.93 -14.59
C GLN A 155 -0.59 -3.20 -14.51
N LEU A 156 0.68 -3.07 -14.11
CA LEU A 156 1.58 -4.20 -13.91
C LEU A 156 1.11 -5.10 -12.76
N THR A 157 0.77 -4.51 -11.61
CA THR A 157 0.31 -5.26 -10.43
C THR A 157 -1.05 -5.92 -10.68
N LYS A 158 -1.93 -5.30 -11.47
CA LYS A 158 -3.15 -5.92 -11.99
C LYS A 158 -2.85 -7.21 -12.75
N TYR A 159 -1.89 -7.19 -13.68
CA TYR A 159 -1.49 -8.40 -14.41
C TYR A 159 -0.95 -9.47 -13.47
N GLN A 160 -0.09 -9.10 -12.53
CA GLN A 160 0.47 -10.03 -11.53
C GLN A 160 -0.63 -10.68 -10.68
N LEU A 161 -1.67 -9.93 -10.29
CA LEU A 161 -2.80 -10.46 -9.51
C LEU A 161 -3.65 -11.41 -10.37
N THR A 162 -3.86 -11.07 -11.63
CA THR A 162 -4.57 -11.94 -12.59
C THR A 162 -3.84 -13.29 -12.74
N GLU A 163 -2.52 -13.27 -12.89
CA GLU A 163 -1.71 -14.50 -12.95
C GLU A 163 -1.78 -15.30 -11.64
N ALA A 164 -1.72 -14.62 -10.49
CA ALA A 164 -1.83 -15.27 -9.18
C ALA A 164 -3.17 -16.01 -9.02
N PHE A 165 -4.27 -15.38 -9.45
CA PHE A 165 -5.58 -16.03 -9.50
C PHE A 165 -5.59 -17.23 -10.45
N ARG A 166 -5.05 -17.09 -11.67
CA ARG A 166 -5.02 -18.17 -12.66
C ARG A 166 -4.25 -19.39 -12.13
N GLN A 167 -3.16 -19.15 -11.39
CA GLN A 167 -2.33 -20.17 -10.77
C GLN A 167 -2.92 -20.72 -9.46
N ARG A 168 -3.99 -20.11 -8.93
CA ARG A 168 -4.59 -20.44 -7.63
C ARG A 168 -3.59 -20.36 -6.47
N ASP A 169 -2.61 -19.47 -6.58
CA ASP A 169 -1.57 -19.25 -5.57
C ASP A 169 -2.10 -18.28 -4.50
N ALA A 170 -2.63 -18.84 -3.41
CA ALA A 170 -3.24 -18.07 -2.33
C ALA A 170 -2.28 -17.05 -1.70
N ARG A 171 -1.00 -17.42 -1.47
CA ARG A 171 0.02 -16.52 -0.92
C ARG A 171 0.22 -15.31 -1.82
N ARG A 172 0.39 -15.58 -3.11
CA ARG A 172 0.64 -14.53 -4.10
C ARG A 172 -0.59 -13.66 -4.33
N ILE A 173 -1.79 -14.22 -4.34
CA ILE A 173 -3.05 -13.45 -4.40
C ILE A 173 -3.08 -12.44 -3.26
N LEU A 174 -2.85 -12.88 -2.02
CA LEU A 174 -2.91 -12.00 -0.85
C LEU A 174 -1.86 -10.88 -0.90
N ARG A 175 -0.60 -11.21 -1.20
CA ARG A 175 0.48 -10.21 -1.30
C ARG A 175 0.21 -9.18 -2.40
N VAL A 176 -0.11 -9.64 -3.60
CA VAL A 176 -0.29 -8.76 -4.77
C VAL A 176 -1.60 -7.98 -4.66
N ALA A 177 -2.66 -8.53 -4.05
CA ALA A 177 -3.90 -7.80 -3.81
C ALA A 177 -3.70 -6.62 -2.84
N ALA A 178 -2.96 -6.83 -1.74
CA ALA A 178 -2.64 -5.76 -0.79
C ALA A 178 -1.80 -4.64 -1.43
N ASP A 179 -0.77 -5.01 -2.20
CA ASP A 179 0.07 -4.07 -2.93
C ASP A 179 -0.72 -3.31 -4.02
N LEU A 180 -1.59 -3.99 -4.76
CA LEU A 180 -2.46 -3.34 -5.75
C LEU A 180 -3.39 -2.33 -5.08
N GLY A 181 -3.94 -2.70 -3.93
CA GLY A 181 -4.79 -1.80 -3.14
C GLY A 181 -4.06 -0.55 -2.68
N HIS A 182 -2.78 -0.69 -2.32
CA HIS A 182 -1.91 0.42 -1.97
C HIS A 182 -1.69 1.39 -3.15
N TYR A 183 -1.17 0.91 -4.29
CA TYR A 183 -0.89 1.80 -5.43
C TYR A 183 -2.15 2.48 -5.98
N ILE A 184 -3.32 1.82 -5.90
CA ILE A 184 -4.60 2.45 -6.24
C ILE A 184 -4.95 3.57 -5.24
N ALA A 185 -4.69 3.37 -3.95
CA ALA A 185 -4.91 4.41 -2.95
C ALA A 185 -4.02 5.62 -3.20
N ASP A 186 -2.71 5.42 -3.44
CA ASP A 186 -1.74 6.46 -3.82
C ASP A 186 -2.20 7.28 -5.03
N ALA A 187 -2.68 6.61 -6.08
CA ALA A 187 -3.19 7.28 -7.28
C ALA A 187 -4.42 8.17 -7.03
N ASN A 188 -5.07 8.04 -5.86
CA ASN A 188 -6.17 8.90 -5.43
C ASN A 188 -5.72 9.98 -4.42
N VAL A 189 -4.44 10.12 -4.13
CA VAL A 189 -3.92 11.19 -3.26
C VAL A 189 -3.52 12.40 -4.12
N PRO A 190 -4.13 13.59 -3.94
CA PRO A 190 -3.81 14.76 -4.75
C PRO A 190 -2.32 15.13 -4.72
N LEU A 191 -1.68 15.00 -3.56
CA LEU A 191 -0.27 15.35 -3.35
C LEU A 191 0.71 14.36 -3.99
N HIS A 192 0.27 13.14 -4.33
CA HIS A 192 1.06 12.18 -5.11
C HIS A 192 1.06 12.49 -6.61
N THR A 193 0.45 13.61 -7.03
CA THR A 193 0.31 13.98 -8.45
C THR A 193 1.17 15.19 -8.88
N THR A 194 2.06 15.68 -8.01
CA THR A 194 2.79 16.95 -8.19
C THR A 194 4.19 16.90 -7.57
N ARG A 195 5.10 17.71 -8.12
CA ARG A 195 6.37 18.04 -7.50
C ARG A 195 6.22 18.83 -6.20
N ASN A 196 5.11 19.52 -5.96
CA ASN A 196 4.83 20.25 -4.70
C ASN A 196 4.16 19.37 -3.62
N TYR A 197 4.50 18.09 -3.60
CA TYR A 197 3.80 17.07 -2.81
C TYR A 197 3.78 17.28 -1.31
N ASN A 198 4.81 17.90 -0.74
CA ASN A 198 4.84 18.24 0.66
C ASN A 198 4.75 19.75 0.86
N GLY A 199 4.19 20.51 -0.09
CA GLY A 199 4.03 21.97 0.03
C GLY A 199 5.35 22.75 0.01
N GLN A 200 6.47 22.12 -0.33
CA GLN A 200 7.81 22.71 -0.26
C GLN A 200 8.07 23.79 -1.31
N LEU A 201 7.23 23.90 -2.34
CA LEU A 201 7.26 24.96 -3.36
C LEU A 201 6.30 26.11 -3.04
N THR A 202 5.44 25.95 -2.03
CA THR A 202 4.41 26.94 -1.62
C THR A 202 4.47 27.32 -0.15
N ASN A 203 5.54 26.95 0.57
CA ASN A 203 5.74 27.21 2.01
C ASN A 203 4.73 26.52 2.95
N GLN A 204 4.27 25.33 2.57
CA GLN A 204 3.28 24.54 3.31
C GLN A 204 3.87 23.19 3.76
N GLN A 205 5.16 23.20 4.15
CA GLN A 205 5.88 21.96 4.48
C GLN A 205 5.17 21.14 5.56
N GLY A 206 4.98 19.84 5.29
CA GLY A 206 4.23 18.91 6.14
C GLY A 206 2.76 18.73 5.74
N ILE A 207 2.28 19.39 4.67
CA ILE A 207 0.89 19.23 4.20
C ILE A 207 0.58 17.81 3.70
N HIS A 208 1.59 17.05 3.27
CA HIS A 208 1.44 15.66 2.85
C HIS A 208 0.91 14.80 3.99
N GLY A 209 1.69 14.66 5.06
CA GLY A 209 1.26 13.92 6.25
C GLY A 209 0.03 14.52 6.94
N PHE A 210 -0.22 15.82 6.77
CA PHE A 210 -1.44 16.43 7.26
C PHE A 210 -2.68 15.89 6.53
N TRP A 211 -2.68 15.92 5.20
CA TRP A 211 -3.82 15.49 4.38
C TRP A 211 -4.01 13.97 4.40
N GLU A 212 -2.93 13.20 4.24
CA GLU A 212 -2.97 11.74 4.06
C GLU A 212 -3.12 10.98 5.37
N SER A 213 -2.52 11.48 6.44
CA SER A 213 -2.46 10.76 7.72
C SER A 213 -3.42 11.37 8.73
N ARG A 214 -3.20 12.65 9.06
CA ARG A 214 -3.89 13.29 10.19
C ARG A 214 -5.39 13.43 9.95
N LEU A 215 -5.83 13.86 8.77
CA LEU A 215 -7.26 14.03 8.51
C LEU A 215 -8.03 12.70 8.57
N PRO A 216 -7.60 11.61 7.90
CA PRO A 216 -8.25 10.31 8.07
C PRO A 216 -8.24 9.80 9.52
N GLU A 217 -7.13 9.97 10.25
CA GLU A 217 -7.03 9.53 11.65
C GLU A 217 -8.03 10.24 12.56
N LEU A 218 -8.27 11.53 12.34
CA LEU A 218 -9.20 12.33 13.14
C LEU A 218 -10.66 12.09 12.75
N PHE A 219 -10.98 12.02 11.46
CA PHE A 219 -12.36 12.20 10.97
C PHE A 219 -12.98 10.98 10.30
N SER A 220 -12.22 9.91 10.03
CA SER A 220 -12.73 8.72 9.33
C SER A 220 -13.91 8.03 9.99
N ALA A 221 -14.10 8.19 11.31
CA ALA A 221 -15.25 7.66 12.03
C ALA A 221 -16.58 8.32 11.60
N GLU A 222 -16.52 9.49 10.98
CA GLU A 222 -17.67 10.28 10.50
C GLU A 222 -17.95 10.07 9.01
N TYR A 223 -17.06 9.39 8.29
CA TYR A 223 -17.18 9.20 6.84
C TYR A 223 -18.18 8.07 6.51
N ASP A 224 -18.93 8.24 5.42
CA ASP A 224 -19.71 7.16 4.82
C ASP A 224 -18.82 6.41 3.82
N PHE A 225 -18.55 5.13 4.10
CA PHE A 225 -17.77 4.26 3.22
C PHE A 225 -18.62 3.29 2.38
N LEU A 226 -19.94 3.50 2.26
CA LEU A 226 -20.79 2.71 1.37
C LEU A 226 -20.53 3.08 -0.10
N THR A 227 -19.73 2.26 -0.78
CA THR A 227 -19.30 2.48 -2.18
C THR A 227 -20.00 1.58 -3.19
N GLY A 228 -20.80 0.62 -2.73
CA GLY A 228 -21.50 -0.35 -3.57
C GLY A 228 -20.65 -1.55 -3.97
N GLN A 229 -21.21 -2.41 -4.83
CA GLN A 229 -20.56 -3.63 -5.27
C GLN A 229 -19.45 -3.35 -6.30
N ALA A 230 -18.41 -4.18 -6.27
CA ALA A 230 -17.36 -4.22 -7.28
C ALA A 230 -17.95 -4.48 -8.67
N SER A 231 -17.36 -3.85 -9.68
CA SER A 231 -17.80 -3.88 -11.08
C SER A 231 -16.60 -4.17 -11.99
N TYR A 232 -16.84 -4.84 -13.12
CA TYR A 232 -15.77 -5.16 -14.06
C TYR A 232 -15.23 -3.88 -14.74
N VAL A 233 -13.91 -3.75 -14.80
CA VAL A 233 -13.24 -2.60 -15.42
C VAL A 233 -12.75 -2.96 -16.82
N ASN A 234 -13.49 -2.52 -17.83
CA ASN A 234 -13.16 -2.79 -19.24
C ASN A 234 -11.78 -2.26 -19.68
N SER A 235 -11.31 -1.16 -19.08
CA SER A 235 -10.01 -0.58 -19.37
C SER A 235 -9.30 -0.18 -18.09
N PRO A 236 -8.62 -1.14 -17.42
CA PRO A 236 -7.97 -0.90 -16.13
C PRO A 236 -6.96 0.26 -16.20
N GLN A 237 -6.17 0.31 -17.25
CA GLN A 237 -5.22 1.40 -17.48
C GLN A 237 -5.90 2.79 -17.56
N LYS A 238 -7.01 2.92 -18.30
CA LYS A 238 -7.75 4.19 -18.34
C LYS A 238 -8.35 4.54 -16.98
N ALA A 239 -8.79 3.55 -16.21
CA ALA A 239 -9.30 3.76 -14.86
C ALA A 239 -8.22 4.25 -13.89
N ALA A 240 -7.02 3.66 -13.93
CA ALA A 240 -5.87 4.10 -13.14
C ALA A 240 -5.48 5.56 -13.46
N TRP A 241 -5.39 5.90 -14.74
CA TRP A 241 -5.13 7.29 -15.16
C TRP A 241 -6.23 8.26 -14.74
N ARG A 242 -7.50 7.86 -14.84
CA ARG A 242 -8.62 8.68 -14.38
C ARG A 242 -8.56 8.94 -12.88
N ALA A 243 -8.13 7.99 -12.06
CA ALA A 243 -7.91 8.20 -10.63
C ALA A 243 -6.87 9.30 -10.40
N VAL A 244 -5.70 9.20 -11.05
CA VAL A 244 -4.63 10.21 -10.99
C VAL A 244 -5.14 11.60 -11.37
N PHE A 245 -5.82 11.74 -12.53
CA PHE A 245 -6.30 13.06 -12.96
C PHE A 245 -7.40 13.63 -12.05
N ASN A 246 -8.29 12.77 -11.54
CA ASN A 246 -9.31 13.20 -10.59
C ASN A 246 -8.69 13.66 -9.27
N ALA A 247 -7.65 12.99 -8.79
CA ALA A 247 -6.90 13.40 -7.61
C ALA A 247 -6.17 14.73 -7.84
N ASN A 248 -5.49 14.88 -8.98
CA ASN A 248 -4.82 16.12 -9.32
C ASN A 248 -5.78 17.31 -9.43
N ALA A 249 -6.99 17.10 -9.95
CA ALA A 249 -8.03 18.13 -10.02
C ALA A 249 -8.48 18.65 -8.64
N ALA A 250 -8.16 17.95 -7.55
CA ALA A 250 -8.46 18.37 -6.18
C ALA A 250 -7.27 19.06 -5.47
N LEU A 251 -6.08 19.05 -6.09
CA LEU A 251 -4.82 19.57 -5.51
C LEU A 251 -4.89 21.07 -5.21
N ASP A 252 -5.57 21.84 -6.04
CA ASP A 252 -5.72 23.30 -5.88
C ASP A 252 -6.34 23.64 -4.51
N SER A 253 -7.36 22.87 -4.11
CA SER A 253 -8.11 23.05 -2.88
C SER A 253 -7.30 22.61 -1.66
N VAL A 254 -6.45 21.58 -1.82
CA VAL A 254 -5.51 21.16 -0.78
C VAL A 254 -4.56 22.30 -0.43
N LEU A 255 -3.87 22.85 -1.43
CA LEU A 255 -2.88 23.91 -1.20
C LEU A 255 -3.56 25.23 -0.79
N ARG A 256 -4.55 25.69 -1.55
CA ARG A 256 -5.16 27.02 -1.35
C ARG A 256 -5.91 27.15 -0.02
N PHE A 257 -6.58 26.10 0.46
CA PHE A 257 -7.33 26.22 1.71
C PHE A 257 -6.44 26.14 2.95
N GLU A 258 -5.33 25.43 2.88
CA GLU A 258 -4.34 25.40 3.96
C GLU A 258 -3.64 26.76 4.08
N GLU A 259 -3.24 27.35 2.95
CA GLU A 259 -2.66 28.70 2.89
C GLU A 259 -3.63 29.74 3.48
N LYS A 260 -4.87 29.81 2.97
CA LYS A 260 -5.88 30.76 3.48
C LYS A 260 -6.19 30.57 4.96
N LEU A 261 -6.26 29.32 5.43
CA LEU A 261 -6.51 29.07 6.85
C LEU A 261 -5.32 29.51 7.72
N THR A 262 -4.10 29.35 7.22
CA THR A 262 -2.89 29.86 7.86
C THR A 262 -2.92 31.39 7.97
N GLU A 263 -3.30 32.09 6.91
CA GLU A 263 -3.46 33.56 6.93
C GLU A 263 -4.48 34.04 7.97
N GLU A 264 -5.61 33.34 8.09
CA GLU A 264 -6.68 33.69 9.01
C GLU A 264 -6.38 33.33 10.47
N MET A 265 -5.75 32.18 10.71
CA MET A 265 -5.51 31.67 12.06
C MET A 265 -4.17 32.12 12.64
N GLY A 266 -3.18 32.40 11.79
CA GLY A 266 -1.79 32.65 12.17
C GLY A 266 -1.03 31.36 12.51
N GLU A 267 0.29 31.40 12.29
CA GLU A 267 1.22 30.27 12.50
C GLU A 267 1.18 29.67 13.91
N THR A 268 0.89 30.48 14.94
CA THR A 268 0.86 30.03 16.34
C THR A 268 -0.28 29.05 16.64
N ARG A 269 -1.41 29.15 15.92
CA ARG A 269 -2.56 28.25 16.10
C ARG A 269 -2.58 27.08 15.11
N LYS A 270 -1.76 27.16 14.05
CA LYS A 270 -1.62 26.14 13.03
C LYS A 270 -1.09 24.83 13.60
N PHE A 271 -0.13 24.90 14.51
CA PHE A 271 0.54 23.74 15.07
C PHE A 271 0.25 23.54 16.56
N GLY A 272 0.32 22.29 16.99
CA GLY A 272 0.34 21.87 18.39
C GLY A 272 1.38 20.78 18.60
N PHE A 273 1.42 20.24 19.81
CA PHE A 273 2.28 19.12 20.17
C PHE A 273 1.42 17.97 20.69
N GLU A 274 1.70 16.77 20.20
CA GLU A 274 1.05 15.54 20.64
C GLU A 274 2.13 14.49 21.00
N GLU A 275 1.89 13.71 22.04
CA GLU A 275 2.75 12.58 22.39
C GLU A 275 2.40 11.37 21.51
N ARG A 276 3.37 10.90 20.73
CA ARG A 276 3.24 9.76 19.81
C ARG A 276 4.35 8.75 20.09
N ASN A 277 3.98 7.54 20.52
CA ASN A 277 4.92 6.47 20.87
C ASN A 277 6.00 6.91 21.88
N GLY A 278 5.64 7.77 22.84
CA GLY A 278 6.57 8.33 23.83
C GLY A 278 7.43 9.49 23.31
N LEU A 279 7.20 9.97 22.09
CA LEU A 279 7.88 11.12 21.48
C LEU A 279 6.91 12.28 21.25
N THR A 280 7.25 13.45 21.79
CA THR A 280 6.49 14.68 21.51
C THR A 280 6.77 15.16 20.10
N THR A 281 5.74 15.21 19.25
CA THR A 281 5.85 15.57 17.84
C THR A 281 5.07 16.84 17.54
N LYS A 282 5.65 17.75 16.75
CA LYS A 282 4.95 18.93 16.21
C LYS A 282 3.97 18.45 15.14
N VAL A 283 2.70 18.77 15.30
CA VAL A 283 1.62 18.36 14.39
C VAL A 283 0.73 19.56 14.08
N TYR A 284 -0.06 19.49 13.02
CA TYR A 284 -1.17 20.44 12.83
C TYR A 284 -2.10 20.35 14.05
N SER A 285 -2.62 21.47 14.56
CA SER A 285 -3.46 21.45 15.74
C SER A 285 -4.83 20.82 15.43
N SER A 286 -5.53 20.29 16.44
CA SER A 286 -6.88 19.74 16.26
C SER A 286 -7.86 20.78 15.69
N ASP A 287 -7.84 22.02 16.21
CA ASP A 287 -8.70 23.12 15.73
C ASP A 287 -8.42 23.49 14.27
N PHE A 288 -7.14 23.60 13.89
CA PHE A 288 -6.76 23.83 12.49
C PHE A 288 -7.21 22.67 11.58
N SER A 289 -7.03 21.43 12.04
CA SER A 289 -7.42 20.22 11.31
C SER A 289 -8.92 20.19 11.03
N GLN A 290 -9.76 20.50 12.03
CA GLN A 290 -11.21 20.57 11.90
C GLN A 290 -11.63 21.62 10.85
N LYS A 291 -11.15 22.86 10.99
CA LYS A 291 -11.50 23.96 10.07
C LYS A 291 -11.04 23.69 8.64
N TYR A 292 -9.85 23.11 8.49
CA TYR A 292 -9.35 22.71 7.17
C TYR A 292 -10.20 21.60 6.56
N HIS A 293 -10.55 20.57 7.35
CA HIS A 293 -11.42 19.48 6.92
C HIS A 293 -12.79 19.98 6.43
N GLU A 294 -13.40 20.92 7.16
CA GLU A 294 -14.66 21.58 6.78
C GLU A 294 -14.52 22.35 5.45
N ARG A 295 -13.42 23.06 5.23
CA ARG A 295 -13.14 23.79 3.96
C ARG A 295 -12.96 22.86 2.77
N LEU A 296 -12.35 21.70 2.99
CA LEU A 296 -12.23 20.67 1.97
C LEU A 296 -13.57 20.04 1.59
N ARG A 297 -14.64 20.28 2.36
CA ARG A 297 -16.02 19.86 2.06
C ARG A 297 -16.10 18.38 1.67
N GLY A 298 -15.58 17.48 2.50
CA GLY A 298 -15.62 16.03 2.27
C GLY A 298 -14.67 15.52 1.18
N GLN A 299 -13.65 16.30 0.79
CA GLN A 299 -12.69 15.86 -0.24
C GLN A 299 -11.94 14.56 0.16
N VAL A 300 -11.43 14.48 1.39
CA VAL A 300 -10.69 13.31 1.88
C VAL A 300 -11.57 12.05 1.82
N GLU A 301 -12.80 12.15 2.31
CA GLU A 301 -13.80 11.09 2.22
C GLU A 301 -14.05 10.66 0.77
N ARG A 302 -14.26 11.62 -0.15
CA ARG A 302 -14.47 11.29 -1.57
C ARG A 302 -13.29 10.53 -2.18
N GLN A 303 -12.05 10.93 -1.87
CA GLN A 303 -10.87 10.22 -2.35
C GLN A 303 -10.77 8.81 -1.76
N MET A 304 -10.99 8.64 -0.46
CA MET A 304 -11.01 7.30 0.17
C MET A 304 -12.11 6.40 -0.41
N ARG A 305 -13.32 6.93 -0.63
CA ARG A 305 -14.43 6.21 -1.28
C ARG A 305 -14.07 5.79 -2.71
N ALA A 306 -13.44 6.68 -3.48
CA ALA A 306 -12.96 6.39 -4.82
C ALA A 306 -11.93 5.25 -4.80
N SER A 307 -10.98 5.29 -3.86
CA SER A 307 -10.00 4.22 -3.66
C SER A 307 -10.68 2.89 -3.32
N ILE A 308 -11.55 2.84 -2.31
CA ILE A 308 -12.26 1.62 -1.88
C ILE A 308 -12.99 0.97 -3.07
N LYS A 309 -13.74 1.77 -3.83
CA LYS A 309 -14.48 1.27 -5.01
C LYS A 309 -13.52 0.73 -6.06
N LEU A 310 -12.46 1.47 -6.39
CA LEU A 310 -11.54 1.11 -7.44
C LEU A 310 -10.71 -0.13 -7.10
N VAL A 311 -10.31 -0.30 -5.84
CA VAL A 311 -9.62 -1.51 -5.35
C VAL A 311 -10.53 -2.73 -5.52
N GLY A 312 -11.78 -2.64 -5.07
CA GLY A 312 -12.77 -3.70 -5.25
C GLY A 312 -12.98 -4.06 -6.72
N ASP A 313 -13.15 -3.05 -7.57
CA ASP A 313 -13.31 -3.19 -9.02
C ASP A 313 -12.11 -3.90 -9.67
N PHE A 314 -10.88 -3.55 -9.27
CA PHE A 314 -9.66 -4.17 -9.79
C PHE A 314 -9.49 -5.61 -9.32
N TRP A 315 -9.70 -5.89 -8.03
CA TRP A 315 -9.64 -7.26 -7.51
C TRP A 315 -10.65 -8.16 -8.22
N TYR A 316 -11.89 -7.69 -8.38
CA TYR A 316 -12.93 -8.40 -9.12
C TYR A 316 -12.55 -8.61 -10.58
N THR A 317 -12.05 -7.56 -11.26
CA THR A 317 -11.60 -7.64 -12.66
C THR A 317 -10.48 -8.67 -12.83
N CYS A 318 -9.47 -8.69 -11.95
CA CYS A 318 -8.40 -9.68 -11.99
C CYS A 318 -8.92 -11.12 -11.82
N TRP A 319 -9.89 -11.33 -10.92
CA TRP A 319 -10.50 -12.63 -10.71
C TRP A 319 -11.30 -13.09 -11.93
N VAL A 320 -12.08 -12.20 -12.55
CA VAL A 320 -12.83 -12.47 -13.79
C VAL A 320 -11.88 -12.79 -14.94
N ASP A 321 -10.84 -11.98 -15.16
CA ASP A 321 -9.86 -12.19 -16.23
C ASP A 321 -9.02 -13.47 -16.05
N ALA A 322 -8.94 -13.98 -14.83
CA ALA A 322 -8.30 -15.25 -14.51
C ALA A 322 -9.20 -16.48 -14.78
N GLY A 323 -10.44 -16.28 -15.24
CA GLY A 323 -11.42 -17.35 -15.46
C GLY A 323 -12.20 -17.73 -14.21
N GLN A 324 -12.33 -16.81 -13.24
CA GLN A 324 -13.13 -16.96 -12.03
C GLN A 324 -12.82 -18.25 -11.24
N PRO A 325 -11.54 -18.50 -10.87
CA PRO A 325 -11.18 -19.68 -10.09
C PRO A 325 -11.97 -19.74 -8.78
N ASP A 326 -12.33 -20.96 -8.34
CA ASP A 326 -13.05 -21.17 -7.09
C ASP A 326 -12.19 -20.77 -5.88
N LEU A 327 -12.50 -19.60 -5.30
CA LEU A 327 -11.79 -19.07 -4.14
C LEU A 327 -12.21 -19.75 -2.83
N LYS A 328 -13.32 -20.48 -2.80
CA LYS A 328 -13.71 -21.25 -1.61
C LYS A 328 -12.66 -22.33 -1.30
N ALA A 329 -12.10 -22.96 -2.34
CA ALA A 329 -11.03 -23.95 -2.21
C ALA A 329 -9.72 -23.35 -1.64
N LEU A 330 -9.55 -22.03 -1.70
CA LEU A 330 -8.37 -21.33 -1.19
C LEU A 330 -8.60 -20.67 0.17
N ALA A 331 -9.84 -20.58 0.64
CA ALA A 331 -10.21 -19.81 1.84
C ALA A 331 -9.54 -20.33 3.12
N ASP A 332 -9.24 -21.62 3.18
CA ASP A 332 -8.57 -22.24 4.33
C ASP A 332 -7.05 -22.19 4.29
N TYR A 333 -6.47 -21.55 3.27
CA TYR A 333 -5.04 -21.31 3.21
C TYR A 333 -4.55 -20.63 4.49
N GLN A 334 -3.40 -21.06 4.99
CA GLN A 334 -2.66 -20.42 6.07
C GLN A 334 -1.20 -20.44 5.66
N LEU A 335 -0.47 -19.37 5.98
CA LEU A 335 0.97 -19.35 5.79
C LEU A 335 1.59 -20.49 6.60
N THR A 336 2.44 -21.27 5.96
CA THR A 336 3.31 -22.23 6.64
C THR A 336 4.31 -21.49 7.53
N GLU A 337 4.94 -22.21 8.46
CA GLU A 337 6.00 -21.63 9.30
C GLU A 337 7.15 -21.07 8.46
N GLN A 338 7.50 -21.77 7.37
CA GLN A 338 8.53 -21.32 6.44
C GLN A 338 8.12 -20.01 5.75
N GLU A 339 6.91 -19.95 5.17
CA GLU A 339 6.43 -18.74 4.50
C GLU A 339 6.31 -17.56 5.46
N THR A 340 5.88 -17.81 6.69
CA THR A 340 5.83 -16.81 7.77
C THR A 340 7.22 -16.29 8.11
N LYS A 341 8.21 -17.19 8.20
CA LYS A 341 9.61 -16.81 8.43
C LYS A 341 10.14 -15.96 7.28
N GLU A 342 9.92 -16.38 6.04
CA GLU A 342 10.31 -15.64 4.84
C GLU A 342 9.72 -14.23 4.82
N GLU A 343 8.42 -14.07 5.12
CA GLU A 343 7.78 -12.76 5.18
C GLU A 343 8.37 -11.86 6.27
N ASN A 344 8.67 -12.43 7.43
CA ASN A 344 9.28 -11.69 8.53
C ASN A 344 10.72 -11.29 8.21
N ASP A 345 11.49 -12.16 7.57
CA ASP A 345 12.87 -11.88 7.17
C ASP A 345 12.92 -10.83 6.05
N GLU A 346 11.98 -10.89 5.10
CA GLU A 346 11.79 -9.87 4.07
C GLU A 346 11.47 -8.50 4.71
N LYS A 347 10.47 -8.43 5.60
CA LYS A 347 10.11 -7.19 6.33
C LYS A 347 11.26 -6.62 7.15
N LYS A 348 12.02 -7.48 7.84
CA LYS A 348 13.23 -7.06 8.58
C LYS A 348 14.31 -6.53 7.66
N SER A 349 14.42 -7.06 6.44
CA SER A 349 15.41 -6.58 5.46
C SER A 349 15.12 -5.14 5.05
N TRP A 350 13.84 -4.73 5.02
CA TRP A 350 13.45 -3.37 4.66
C TRP A 350 13.92 -2.33 5.68
N LEU A 351 13.99 -2.70 6.95
CA LEU A 351 14.48 -1.83 8.02
C LEU A 351 16.01 -1.61 8.00
N LYS A 352 16.76 -2.42 7.23
CA LYS A 352 18.23 -2.43 7.24
C LYS A 352 18.88 -1.70 6.07
N ARG A 353 18.13 -1.43 5.00
CA ARG A 353 18.60 -0.76 3.79
C ARG A 353 17.83 0.54 3.67
N LEU A 354 18.45 1.66 4.04
CA LEU A 354 17.86 2.98 3.89
C LEU A 354 18.58 3.69 2.74
N PHE A 355 17.94 3.72 1.57
CA PHE A 355 18.31 4.60 0.48
C PHE A 355 17.80 6.02 0.77
N SER A 356 18.51 7.03 0.25
CA SER A 356 17.97 8.39 0.19
C SER A 356 16.82 8.41 -0.82
N VAL A 357 15.61 8.60 -0.32
CA VAL A 357 14.37 8.67 -1.11
C VAL A 357 13.68 10.00 -0.82
N ARG A 358 12.85 10.49 -1.74
CA ARG A 358 11.96 11.64 -1.54
C ARG A 358 11.25 11.54 -0.18
N SER A 359 11.50 12.52 0.70
CA SER A 359 10.90 12.59 2.04
C SER A 359 9.48 13.13 1.95
N GLU A 360 8.52 12.45 2.58
CA GLU A 360 7.11 12.87 2.72
C GLU A 360 6.80 13.51 4.07
N ASP A 361 7.76 13.47 5.01
CA ASP A 361 7.71 14.14 6.31
C ASP A 361 7.99 15.65 6.20
#